data_AF-A0A6J1UFB3-F1
#
_entry.id   AF-A0A6J1UFB3-F1
#
_cell.length_a   1.000
_cell.length_b   1.000
_cell.length_c   1.000
_cell.angle_alpha   90.00
_cell.angle_beta   90.00
_cell.angle_gamma   90.00
#
_symmetry.space_group_name_H-M   'P 1'
#
loop_
_entity.id
_entity.type
_entity.pdbx_description
1 polymer ?
#
loop_
_entity_poly.entity_id
_entity_poly.type
_entity_poly.pdbx_seq_one_letter_code
_entity_poly.pdbx_strand_id
1 'polypeptide(L)'
;MCVLREQHRGWRDTLATCLPLLRALGNVARQAEAARRVSFGETPLRAFARLPERLRLKQWAAIEAVLAELRREKLPALREARDAVGARLVRLLALEGPREPFPAWAGLLAGLLDAEALYHAVYLEARLLLLSLSYRDLAGLQAAPQAWERIMQHGYRRDRLEETLLKATFFLEDTATDT
;
A
#
# COMPACT_ATOMS: atom_id res chain seq x y z
N MET A 1 4.04 -20.26 -14.08
CA MET A 1 4.50 -18.88 -13.86
C MET A 1 5.44 -18.91 -12.65
N CYS A 2 6.44 -18.04 -12.58
CA CYS A 2 7.41 -18.05 -11.49
C CYS A 2 6.80 -17.51 -10.19
N VAL A 3 7.03 -18.22 -9.08
CA VAL A 3 6.38 -17.97 -7.78
C VAL A 3 6.76 -16.57 -7.27
N LEU A 4 8.02 -16.16 -7.37
CA LEU A 4 8.46 -14.84 -6.95
C LEU A 4 7.74 -13.70 -7.70
N ARG A 5 7.52 -13.84 -9.01
CA ARG A 5 6.81 -12.84 -9.82
C ARG A 5 5.32 -12.82 -9.50
N GLU A 6 4.72 -13.96 -9.19
CA GLU A 6 3.36 -14.05 -8.68
C GLU A 6 3.20 -13.33 -7.35
N GLN A 7 4.12 -13.56 -6.40
CA GLN A 7 4.11 -12.86 -5.12
C GLN A 7 4.33 -11.35 -5.28
N HIS A 8 5.25 -10.94 -6.16
CA HIS A 8 5.45 -9.52 -6.48
C HIS A 8 4.18 -8.87 -7.05
N ARG A 9 3.50 -9.57 -7.96
CA ARG A 9 2.23 -9.11 -8.52
C ARG A 9 1.15 -8.99 -7.44
N GLY A 10 1.00 -10.01 -6.60
CA GLY A 10 0.06 -9.99 -5.47
C GLY A 10 0.30 -8.80 -4.53
N TRP A 11 1.56 -8.51 -4.20
CA TRP A 11 1.95 -7.32 -3.45
C TRP A 11 1.49 -6.02 -4.12
N ARG A 12 1.78 -5.85 -5.41
CA ARG A 12 1.38 -4.65 -6.18
C ARG A 12 -0.13 -4.48 -6.25
N ASP A 13 -0.83 -5.57 -6.54
CA ASP A 13 -2.28 -5.55 -6.69
C ASP A 13 -2.93 -5.19 -5.34
N THR A 14 -2.41 -5.73 -4.24
CA THR A 14 -2.87 -5.39 -2.89
C THR A 14 -2.66 -3.91 -2.57
N LEU A 15 -1.47 -3.35 -2.86
CA LEU A 15 -1.21 -1.91 -2.71
C LEU A 15 -2.16 -1.04 -3.56
N ALA A 16 -2.46 -1.47 -4.79
CA ALA A 16 -3.36 -0.75 -5.68
C ALA A 16 -4.79 -0.68 -5.12
N THR A 17 -5.23 -1.69 -4.36
CA THR A 17 -6.58 -1.70 -3.76
C THR A 17 -6.78 -0.65 -2.66
N CYS A 18 -5.70 -0.12 -2.06
CA CYS A 18 -5.81 0.89 -1.01
C CYS A 18 -6.15 2.28 -1.55
N LEU A 19 -5.67 2.63 -2.75
CA LEU A 19 -5.80 3.96 -3.31
C LEU A 19 -7.27 4.41 -3.54
N PRO A 20 -8.18 3.57 -4.07
CA PRO A 20 -9.59 3.92 -4.16
C PRO A 20 -10.23 4.30 -2.82
N LEU A 21 -9.92 3.56 -1.75
CA LEU A 21 -10.44 3.84 -0.41
C LEU A 21 -9.89 5.15 0.15
N LEU A 22 -8.59 5.40 -0.03
CA LEU A 22 -7.97 6.67 0.36
C LEU A 22 -8.59 7.85 -0.40
N ARG A 23 -8.87 7.70 -1.70
CA ARG A 23 -9.57 8.72 -2.51
C ARG A 23 -10.99 8.95 -2.00
N ALA A 24 -11.73 7.89 -1.67
CA ALA A 24 -13.06 8.01 -1.07
C ALA A 24 -12.99 8.77 0.27
N LEU A 25 -12.04 8.42 1.13
CA LEU A 25 -11.79 9.08 2.41
C LEU A 25 -11.49 10.57 2.25
N GLY A 26 -10.58 10.93 1.34
CA GLY A 26 -10.24 12.33 1.05
C GLY A 26 -11.42 13.12 0.48
N ASN A 27 -12.27 12.48 -0.33
CA ASN A 27 -13.49 13.09 -0.87
C ASN A 27 -14.52 13.37 0.23
N VAL A 28 -14.78 12.40 1.12
CA VAL A 28 -15.72 12.60 2.24
C VAL A 28 -15.18 13.67 3.19
N ALA A 29 -13.88 13.70 3.47
CA ALA A 29 -13.26 14.73 4.30
C ALA A 29 -13.40 16.13 3.68
N ARG A 30 -13.22 16.27 2.36
CA ARG A 30 -13.46 17.53 1.64
C ARG A 30 -14.92 17.97 1.71
N GLN A 31 -15.86 17.03 1.58
CA GLN A 31 -17.29 17.31 1.72
C GLN A 31 -17.65 17.71 3.15
N ALA A 32 -17.06 17.09 4.17
CA ALA A 32 -17.25 17.44 5.57
C ALA A 32 -16.74 18.87 5.84
N GLU A 33 -15.56 19.20 5.34
CA GLU A 33 -15.01 20.55 5.47
C GLU A 33 -15.84 21.60 4.73
N ALA A 34 -16.29 21.30 3.51
CA ALA A 34 -17.18 22.19 2.76
C ALA A 34 -18.52 22.42 3.49
N ALA A 35 -19.12 21.36 4.04
CA ALA A 35 -20.37 21.45 4.80
C ALA A 35 -20.23 22.31 6.06
N ARG A 36 -19.05 22.37 6.69
CA ARG A 36 -18.79 23.25 7.84
C ARG A 36 -18.77 24.74 7.48
N ARG A 37 -18.51 25.07 6.21
CA ARG A 37 -18.40 26.46 5.72
C ARG A 37 -19.73 27.00 5.18
N VAL A 38 -20.72 26.15 4.97
CA VAL A 38 -22.02 26.55 4.41
C VAL A 38 -22.94 27.07 5.49
N SER A 39 -23.48 28.28 5.30
CA SER A 39 -24.59 28.80 6.08
C SER A 39 -25.91 28.18 5.60
N PHE A 40 -26.29 27.02 6.16
CA PHE A 40 -27.50 26.30 5.71
C PHE A 40 -28.79 27.14 5.81
N GLY A 41 -28.85 28.09 6.74
CA GLY A 41 -29.99 29.00 6.89
C GLY A 41 -30.21 29.94 5.69
N GLU A 42 -29.15 30.22 4.93
CA GLU A 42 -29.20 31.07 3.73
C GLU A 42 -29.45 30.27 2.44
N THR A 43 -29.54 28.94 2.54
CA THR A 43 -29.77 28.06 1.40
C THR A 43 -31.24 27.65 1.29
N PRO A 44 -31.69 27.14 0.12
CA PRO A 44 -32.99 26.49 0.00
C PRO A 44 -33.19 25.30 0.96
N LEU A 45 -32.11 24.76 1.54
CA LEU A 45 -32.15 23.66 2.51
C LEU A 45 -32.52 24.12 3.93
N ARG A 46 -32.75 25.42 4.16
CA ARG A 46 -33.14 25.98 5.46
C ARG A 46 -34.38 25.33 6.10
N ALA A 47 -35.29 24.79 5.29
CA ALA A 47 -36.46 24.06 5.78
C ALA A 47 -36.10 22.77 6.55
N PHE A 48 -34.87 22.27 6.38
CA PHE A 48 -34.39 21.05 7.04
C PHE A 48 -33.48 21.40 8.23
N ALA A 49 -34.07 21.86 9.34
CA ALA A 49 -33.32 22.31 10.53
C ALA A 49 -32.32 21.27 11.09
N ARG A 50 -32.62 19.97 10.97
CA ARG A 50 -31.75 18.87 11.42
C ARG A 50 -30.72 18.40 10.38
N LEU A 51 -30.73 18.95 9.16
CA LEU A 51 -29.83 18.52 8.09
C LEU A 51 -28.34 18.63 8.47
N PRO A 52 -27.85 19.75 9.06
CA PRO A 52 -26.43 19.88 9.34
C PRO A 52 -25.91 18.79 10.30
N GLU A 53 -26.68 18.52 11.36
CA GLU A 53 -26.34 17.48 12.35
C GLU A 53 -26.36 16.08 11.73
N ARG A 54 -27.41 15.75 10.97
CA ARG A 54 -27.53 14.45 10.30
C ARG A 54 -26.45 14.24 9.24
N LEU A 55 -26.11 15.29 8.49
CA LEU A 55 -25.04 15.26 7.50
C LEU A 55 -23.69 15.00 8.18
N ARG A 56 -23.40 15.72 9.26
CA ARG A 56 -22.16 15.53 10.05
C ARG A 56 -22.05 14.10 10.57
N LEU A 57 -23.13 13.55 11.15
CA LEU A 57 -23.15 12.17 11.63
C LEU A 57 -22.94 11.16 10.51
N LYS A 58 -23.58 11.37 9.35
CA LYS A 58 -23.38 10.50 8.16
C LYS A 58 -21.96 10.56 7.62
N GLN A 59 -21.37 11.75 7.53
CA GLN A 59 -19.99 11.93 7.07
C GLN A 59 -19.00 11.26 8.04
N TRP A 60 -19.21 11.42 9.35
CA TRP A 60 -18.37 10.76 10.34
C TRP A 60 -18.48 9.23 10.25
N ALA A 61 -19.70 8.69 10.17
CA ALA A 61 -19.90 7.25 10.00
C ALA A 61 -19.25 6.72 8.71
N ALA A 62 -19.30 7.48 7.61
CA ALA A 62 -18.62 7.11 6.36
C ALA A 62 -17.10 7.12 6.49
N ILE A 63 -16.51 8.13 7.15
CA ILE A 63 -15.07 8.19 7.44
C ILE A 63 -14.65 6.98 8.30
N GLU A 64 -15.37 6.70 9.38
CA GLU A 64 -15.08 5.56 10.27
C GLU A 64 -15.17 4.23 9.54
N ALA A 65 -16.18 4.04 8.68
CA ALA A 65 -16.32 2.82 7.88
C ALA A 65 -15.12 2.60 6.95
N VAL A 66 -14.70 3.63 6.22
CA VAL A 66 -13.55 3.53 5.31
C VAL A 66 -12.24 3.32 6.07
N LEU A 67 -12.04 4.00 7.21
CA LEU A 67 -10.88 3.77 8.07
C LEU A 67 -10.86 2.36 8.65
N ALA A 68 -12.02 1.82 9.03
CA ALA A 68 -12.15 0.45 9.52
C ALA A 68 -11.79 -0.56 8.43
N GLU A 69 -12.28 -0.39 7.19
CA GLU A 69 -11.92 -1.26 6.06
C GLU A 69 -10.40 -1.22 5.78
N LEU A 70 -9.81 -0.02 5.72
CA LEU A 70 -8.36 0.16 5.52
C LEU A 70 -7.55 -0.58 6.59
N ARG A 71 -7.98 -0.52 7.86
CA ARG A 71 -7.22 -1.08 8.99
C ARG A 71 -7.48 -2.56 9.24
N ARG A 72 -8.71 -3.03 9.04
CA ARG A 72 -9.13 -4.40 9.37
C ARG A 72 -8.97 -5.35 8.20
N GLU A 73 -8.99 -4.85 6.97
CA GLU A 73 -8.90 -5.69 5.77
C GLU A 73 -7.63 -5.40 4.99
N LYS A 74 -7.40 -4.15 4.59
CA LYS A 74 -6.29 -3.84 3.69
C LYS A 74 -4.93 -3.93 4.36
N LEU A 75 -4.80 -3.44 5.60
CA LEU A 75 -3.53 -3.50 6.32
C LEU A 75 -3.06 -4.95 6.61
N PRO A 76 -3.91 -5.88 7.06
CA PRO A 76 -3.55 -7.30 7.15
C PRO A 76 -3.19 -7.91 5.80
N ALA A 77 -3.98 -7.66 4.75
CA ALA A 77 -3.68 -8.17 3.40
C ALA A 77 -2.32 -7.67 2.88
N LEU A 78 -1.97 -6.41 3.13
CA LEU A 78 -0.65 -5.86 2.82
C LEU A 78 0.45 -6.57 3.59
N ARG A 79 0.25 -6.82 4.89
CA ARG A 79 1.21 -7.56 5.70
C ARG A 79 1.43 -8.97 5.13
N GLU A 80 0.36 -9.68 4.83
CA GLU A 80 0.41 -11.04 4.26
C GLU A 80 1.13 -11.07 2.92
N ALA A 81 0.81 -10.14 2.01
CA ALA A 81 1.48 -10.06 0.71
C ALA A 81 2.98 -9.74 0.87
N ARG A 82 3.35 -8.86 1.81
CA ARG A 82 4.77 -8.58 2.11
C ARG A 82 5.47 -9.79 2.71
N ASP A 83 4.83 -10.48 3.64
CA ASP A 83 5.38 -11.68 4.29
C ASP A 83 5.57 -12.82 3.29
N ALA A 84 4.65 -12.99 2.34
CA ALA A 84 4.75 -13.99 1.28
C ALA A 84 5.94 -13.72 0.33
N VAL A 85 6.12 -12.47 -0.10
CA VAL A 85 7.30 -12.07 -0.89
C VAL A 85 8.58 -12.25 -0.07
N GLY A 86 8.61 -11.79 1.18
CA GLY A 86 9.76 -11.90 2.07
C GLY A 86 10.18 -13.35 2.32
N ALA A 87 9.23 -14.24 2.57
CA ALA A 87 9.49 -15.67 2.73
C ALA A 87 10.09 -16.29 1.47
N ARG A 88 9.64 -15.86 0.28
CA ARG A 88 10.24 -16.31 -0.98
C ARG A 88 11.68 -15.80 -1.13
N LEU A 89 11.92 -14.51 -0.85
CA LEU A 89 13.26 -13.90 -0.91
C LEU A 89 14.23 -14.60 0.05
N VAL A 90 13.83 -14.88 1.29
CA VAL A 90 14.67 -15.61 2.27
C VAL A 90 15.07 -16.99 1.76
N ARG A 91 14.14 -17.74 1.14
CA ARG A 91 14.46 -19.05 0.55
C ARG A 91 15.48 -18.93 -0.59
N LEU A 92 15.33 -17.92 -1.44
CA LEU A 92 16.25 -17.68 -2.56
C LEU A 92 17.63 -17.23 -2.10
N LEU A 93 17.70 -16.41 -1.04
CA LEU A 93 18.96 -15.98 -0.41
C LEU A 93 19.68 -17.13 0.31
N ALA A 94 18.96 -18.19 0.70
CA ALA A 94 19.52 -19.37 1.35
C ALA A 94 20.03 -20.44 0.37
N LEU A 95 19.82 -20.26 -0.94
CA LEU A 95 20.36 -21.18 -1.94
C LEU A 95 21.89 -21.10 -1.93
N GLU A 96 22.54 -22.27 -1.95
CA GLU A 96 23.99 -22.32 -2.10
C GLU A 96 24.38 -21.79 -3.49
N GLY A 97 25.38 -20.90 -3.51
CA GLY A 97 25.87 -20.33 -4.75
C GLY A 97 26.55 -21.38 -5.63
N PRO A 98 26.74 -21.08 -6.92
CA PRO A 98 27.52 -21.94 -7.81
C PRO A 98 28.91 -22.18 -7.22
N ARG A 99 29.43 -23.41 -7.37
CA ARG A 99 30.75 -23.83 -6.86
C ARG A 99 31.90 -23.01 -7.44
N GLU A 100 31.69 -22.36 -8.57
CA GLU A 100 32.66 -21.46 -9.21
C GLU A 100 32.28 -19.99 -9.01
N PRO A 101 33.25 -19.07 -8.84
CA PRO A 101 32.97 -17.64 -8.65
C PRO A 101 32.22 -17.06 -9.85
N PHE A 102 30.90 -16.89 -9.68
CA PHE A 102 30.05 -16.28 -10.69
C PHE A 102 29.79 -14.81 -10.32
N PRO A 103 30.38 -13.81 -11.02
CA PRO A 103 30.23 -12.41 -10.65
C PRO A 103 28.77 -11.91 -10.64
N ALA A 104 27.89 -12.57 -11.41
CA ALA A 104 26.47 -12.27 -11.38
C ALA A 104 25.70 -12.87 -10.19
N TRP A 105 26.28 -13.82 -9.43
CA TRP A 105 25.65 -14.38 -8.22
C TRP A 105 25.65 -13.36 -7.07
N ALA A 106 26.80 -12.76 -6.77
CA ALA A 106 26.92 -11.74 -5.73
C ALA A 106 26.03 -10.52 -6.04
N GLY A 107 25.98 -10.09 -7.31
CA GLY A 107 25.10 -9.02 -7.76
C GLY A 107 23.61 -9.37 -7.65
N LEU A 108 23.24 -10.64 -7.89
CA LEU A 108 21.87 -11.13 -7.74
C LEU A 108 21.44 -11.14 -6.27
N LEU A 109 22.26 -11.68 -5.37
CA LEU A 109 21.99 -11.67 -3.93
C LEU A 109 21.88 -10.25 -3.38
N ALA A 110 22.79 -9.35 -3.77
CA ALA A 110 22.70 -7.94 -3.41
C ALA A 110 21.39 -7.31 -3.92
N GLY A 111 20.98 -7.62 -5.14
CA GLY A 111 19.69 -7.18 -5.68
C GLY A 111 18.49 -7.72 -4.89
N LEU A 112 18.53 -8.99 -4.45
CA LEU A 112 17.46 -9.57 -3.64
C LEU A 112 17.38 -8.95 -2.24
N LEU A 113 18.53 -8.61 -1.64
CA LEU A 113 18.58 -7.85 -0.38
C LEU A 113 18.04 -6.43 -0.55
N ASP A 114 18.45 -5.74 -1.63
CA ASP A 114 17.90 -4.43 -1.99
C ASP A 114 16.37 -4.50 -2.17
N ALA A 115 15.88 -5.59 -2.78
CA ALA A 115 14.45 -5.83 -2.96
C ALA A 115 13.73 -6.06 -1.63
N GLU A 116 14.26 -6.91 -0.74
CA GLU A 116 13.71 -7.14 0.60
C GLU A 116 13.56 -5.83 1.39
N ALA A 117 14.65 -5.05 1.45
CA ALA A 117 14.66 -3.77 2.14
C ALA A 117 13.62 -2.80 1.57
N LEU A 118 13.43 -2.82 0.25
CA LEU A 118 12.42 -2.01 -0.43
C LEU A 118 10.99 -2.43 -0.08
N TYR A 119 10.66 -3.73 -0.11
CA TYR A 119 9.33 -4.21 0.33
C TYR A 119 9.07 -3.83 1.79
N HIS A 120 10.08 -3.97 2.64
CA HIS A 120 10.00 -3.61 4.05
C HIS A 120 9.72 -2.11 4.24
N ALA A 121 10.49 -1.24 3.58
CA ALA A 121 10.34 0.20 3.66
C ALA A 121 8.95 0.65 3.19
N VAL A 122 8.50 0.18 2.02
CA VAL A 122 7.17 0.53 1.48
C VAL A 122 6.06 0.08 2.43
N TYR A 123 6.15 -1.15 2.98
CA TYR A 123 5.17 -1.63 3.93
C TYR A 123 5.11 -0.78 5.20
N LEU A 124 6.27 -0.39 5.75
CA LEU A 124 6.33 0.44 6.95
C LEU A 124 5.74 1.83 6.70
N GLU A 125 6.11 2.49 5.60
CA GLU A 125 5.56 3.80 5.24
C GLU A 125 4.04 3.73 5.03
N ALA A 126 3.57 2.73 4.28
CA ALA A 126 2.14 2.49 4.07
C ALA A 126 1.41 2.26 5.40
N ARG A 127 1.96 1.41 6.27
CA ARG A 127 1.39 1.12 7.59
C ARG A 127 1.33 2.37 8.47
N LEU A 128 2.40 3.16 8.53
CA LEU A 128 2.45 4.39 9.30
C LEU A 128 1.43 5.41 8.80
N LEU A 129 1.29 5.56 7.48
CA LEU A 129 0.27 6.41 6.90
C LEU A 129 -1.13 5.93 7.32
N LEU A 130 -1.49 4.67 7.08
CA LEU A 130 -2.84 4.15 7.40
C LEU A 130 -3.19 4.21 8.90
N LEU A 131 -2.20 4.04 9.78
CA LEU A 131 -2.42 4.15 11.22
C LEU A 131 -2.53 5.59 11.70
N SER A 132 -1.86 6.55 11.05
CA SER A 132 -1.91 7.97 11.44
C SER A 132 -3.21 8.68 11.04
N LEU A 133 -3.96 8.17 10.05
CA LEU A 133 -5.22 8.77 9.61
C LEU A 133 -6.26 8.82 10.73
N SER A 134 -6.87 9.97 10.95
CA SER A 134 -7.85 10.16 12.02
C SER A 134 -9.03 10.97 11.53
N TYR A 135 -10.25 10.61 11.96
CA TYR A 135 -11.45 11.40 11.69
C TYR A 135 -11.38 12.83 12.22
N ARG A 136 -10.49 13.09 13.19
CA ARG A 136 -10.26 14.42 13.78
C ARG A 136 -9.43 15.33 12.88
N ASP A 137 -8.68 14.78 11.93
CA ASP A 137 -7.78 15.51 11.05
C ASP A 137 -8.27 15.43 9.59
N LEU A 138 -9.27 16.26 9.26
CA LEU A 138 -9.81 16.31 7.90
C LEU A 138 -8.78 16.74 6.86
N ALA A 139 -7.74 17.48 7.24
CA ALA A 139 -6.68 17.90 6.32
C ALA A 139 -5.78 16.70 5.98
N GLY A 140 -5.37 15.92 6.99
CA GLY A 140 -4.65 14.66 6.81
C GLY A 140 -5.44 13.66 5.96
N LEU A 141 -6.75 13.52 6.20
CA LEU A 141 -7.62 12.66 5.37
C LEU A 141 -7.67 13.10 3.91
N GLN A 142 -7.74 14.42 3.66
CA GLN A 142 -7.74 14.98 2.30
C GLN A 142 -6.41 14.77 1.57
N ALA A 143 -5.28 14.82 2.29
CA ALA A 143 -3.94 14.64 1.76
C ALA A 143 -3.50 13.16 1.65
N ALA A 144 -4.26 12.23 2.23
CA ALA A 144 -3.94 10.82 2.28
C ALA A 144 -3.71 10.16 0.91
N PRO A 145 -4.51 10.46 -0.14
CA PRO A 145 -4.27 9.90 -1.47
C PRO A 145 -2.91 10.32 -2.04
N GLN A 146 -2.56 11.59 -1.92
CA GLN A 146 -1.28 12.11 -2.44
C GLN A 146 -0.09 11.62 -1.61
N ALA A 147 -0.28 11.44 -0.30
CA ALA A 147 0.74 10.81 0.55
C ALA A 147 1.00 9.36 0.11
N TRP A 148 -0.06 8.60 -0.17
CA TRP A 148 0.06 7.24 -0.67
C TRP A 148 0.76 7.17 -2.03
N GLU A 149 0.37 8.03 -2.97
CA GLU A 149 1.00 8.10 -4.29
C GLU A 149 2.50 8.44 -4.18
N ARG A 150 2.91 9.31 -3.25
CA ARG A 150 4.33 9.59 -2.97
C ARG A 150 5.09 8.37 -2.45
N ILE A 151 4.51 7.58 -1.54
CA ILE A 151 5.12 6.32 -1.08
C ILE A 151 5.34 5.38 -2.27
N MET A 152 4.33 5.26 -3.15
CA MET A 152 4.41 4.42 -4.35
C MET A 152 5.42 4.95 -5.38
N GLN A 153 5.78 6.24 -5.36
CA GLN A 153 6.78 6.81 -6.27
C GLN A 153 8.19 6.69 -5.71
N HIS A 154 8.39 6.94 -4.41
CA HIS A 154 9.71 6.91 -3.78
C HIS A 154 10.20 5.49 -3.46
N GLY A 155 9.30 4.62 -3.02
CA GLY A 155 9.62 3.24 -2.67
C GLY A 155 9.70 2.30 -3.88
N TYR A 156 9.54 2.79 -5.11
CA TYR A 156 9.46 1.97 -6.31
C TYR A 156 10.49 2.44 -7.35
N ARG A 157 11.77 2.11 -7.13
CA ARG A 157 12.76 2.08 -8.24
C ARG A 157 12.44 0.88 -9.13
N ARG A 158 11.37 1.00 -9.89
CA ARG A 158 10.69 -0.07 -10.65
C ARG A 158 11.65 -0.86 -11.52
N ASP A 159 12.54 -0.17 -12.22
CA ASP A 159 13.36 -0.78 -13.26
C ASP A 159 14.39 -1.74 -12.69
N ARG A 160 15.07 -1.37 -11.60
CA ARG A 160 16.09 -2.23 -10.96
C ARG A 160 15.47 -3.40 -10.20
N LEU A 161 14.30 -3.21 -9.60
CA LEU A 161 13.57 -4.28 -8.91
C LEU A 161 13.07 -5.32 -9.92
N GLU A 162 12.39 -4.90 -10.98
CA GLU A 162 11.85 -5.81 -12.00
C GLU A 162 12.97 -6.60 -12.70
N GLU A 163 14.10 -5.94 -13.01
CA GLU A 163 15.28 -6.61 -13.56
C GLU A 163 15.84 -7.67 -12.60
N THR A 164 15.95 -7.33 -11.31
CA THR A 164 16.43 -8.26 -10.27
C THR A 164 15.52 -9.46 -10.13
N LEU A 165 14.20 -9.25 -10.06
CA LEU A 165 13.23 -10.34 -9.95
C LEU A 165 13.22 -11.21 -11.20
N LEU A 166 13.42 -10.63 -12.39
CA LEU A 166 13.56 -11.38 -13.63
C LEU A 166 14.81 -12.26 -13.63
N LYS A 167 15.96 -11.72 -13.21
CA LYS A 167 17.20 -12.50 -13.05
C LYS A 167 17.02 -13.61 -12.02
N ALA A 168 16.43 -13.32 -10.87
CA ALA A 168 16.16 -14.31 -9.83
C ALA A 168 15.25 -15.44 -10.33
N THR A 169 14.24 -15.09 -11.14
CA THR A 169 13.37 -16.08 -11.80
C THR A 169 14.20 -17.05 -12.65
N PHE A 170 15.05 -16.51 -13.52
CA PHE A 170 15.81 -17.29 -14.47
C PHE A 170 16.90 -18.15 -13.82
N PHE A 171 17.58 -17.63 -12.80
CA PHE A 171 18.75 -18.29 -12.21
C PHE A 171 18.43 -19.14 -10.98
N LEU A 172 17.36 -18.84 -10.24
CA LEU A 172 17.11 -19.44 -8.92
C LEU A 172 15.81 -20.25 -8.82
N GLU A 173 14.82 -19.97 -9.67
CA GLU A 173 13.56 -20.73 -9.61
C GLU A 173 13.62 -22.03 -10.44
N ASP A 174 14.32 -22.02 -11.56
CA ASP A 174 14.58 -23.24 -12.37
C ASP A 174 15.42 -24.27 -11.61
N THR A 175 16.29 -23.83 -10.68
CA THR A 175 17.11 -24.71 -9.85
C THR A 175 16.41 -25.20 -8.58
N ALA A 176 15.29 -24.58 -8.19
CA ALA A 176 14.53 -24.89 -6.98
C ALA A 176 13.32 -25.80 -7.24
N THR A 177 13.02 -26.15 -8.50
CA THR A 177 11.91 -27.06 -8.86
C THR A 177 12.33 -28.53 -8.99
N ASP A 178 13.64 -28.81 -9.02
CA ASP A 178 14.22 -30.16 -9.16
C ASP A 178 14.61 -30.82 -7.82
N THR A 179 14.14 -30.27 -6.69
CA THR A 179 14.29 -30.81 -5.32
C THR A 179 12.99 -30.74 -4.56
#